data_AF-A0A2U3KT10-F1
#
_entry.id   AF-A0A2U3KT10-F1
#
_cell.length_a   1.000
_cell.length_b   1.000
_cell.length_c   1.000
_cell.angle_alpha   90.00
_cell.angle_beta   90.00
_cell.angle_gamma   90.00
#
_symmetry.space_group_name_H-M   'P 1'
#
loop_
_entity.id
_entity.type
_entity.pdbx_description
1 polymer ?
#
loop_
_entity_poly.entity_id
_entity_poly.type
_entity_poly.pdbx_seq_one_letter_code
_entity_poly.pdbx_strand_id
1 'polypeptide(L)'
;MRKKVSRLSMRSIRHFLPHWSHIPLKTNMSDTSGPPGAPASPVWRGLYVAALFEKDEQRMVGRIAEAKSALVVRARELFQTPEDHLQEQSAIDDAFQALHALEQCAEHTCVRHR
;
A
#
# COMPACT_ATOMS: atom_id res chain seq x y z
N MET A 1 -39.20 -18.94 7.68
CA MET A 1 -37.76 -19.28 7.58
C MET A 1 -36.97 -18.02 7.23
N ARG A 2 -36.10 -17.52 8.12
CA ARG A 2 -35.22 -16.35 7.84
C ARG A 2 -33.77 -16.84 7.88
N LYS A 3 -33.06 -16.82 6.75
CA LYS A 3 -31.65 -17.19 6.67
C LYS A 3 -30.81 -16.06 7.29
N LYS A 4 -30.08 -16.37 8.37
CA LYS A 4 -29.16 -15.45 9.04
C LYS A 4 -28.01 -15.11 8.09
N VAL A 5 -27.80 -13.82 7.85
CA VAL A 5 -26.62 -13.32 7.16
C VAL A 5 -25.48 -13.31 8.18
N SER A 6 -24.62 -14.32 8.13
CA SER A 6 -23.39 -14.34 8.90
C SER A 6 -22.26 -13.80 8.03
N ARG A 7 -22.02 -12.49 8.08
CA ARG A 7 -20.73 -11.91 7.72
C ARG A 7 -20.23 -11.15 8.92
N LEU A 8 -19.33 -11.75 9.68
CA LEU A 8 -18.36 -11.07 10.52
C LEU A 8 -17.38 -12.13 11.05
N SER A 9 -16.17 -12.10 10.54
CA SER A 9 -15.00 -12.43 11.36
C SER A 9 -13.88 -11.50 10.95
N MET A 10 -14.01 -10.24 11.40
CA MET A 10 -12.87 -9.37 11.63
C MET A 10 -12.18 -9.88 12.90
N ARG A 11 -10.88 -10.20 12.78
CA ARG A 11 -9.81 -10.22 13.80
C ARG A 11 -8.98 -11.51 13.74
N SER A 12 -7.70 -11.36 13.41
CA SER A 12 -6.65 -11.93 14.26
C SER A 12 -5.35 -11.16 14.06
N ILE A 13 -5.04 -10.31 15.03
CA ILE A 13 -3.77 -9.59 15.19
C ILE A 13 -2.66 -10.61 15.42
N ARG A 14 -1.68 -10.70 14.51
CA ARG A 14 -0.37 -11.37 14.62
C ARG A 14 0.50 -10.85 13.48
N HIS A 15 1.78 -10.54 13.56
CA HIS A 15 2.79 -10.29 14.59
C HIS A 15 3.94 -9.57 13.81
N PHE A 16 4.67 -8.66 14.46
CA PHE A 16 6.03 -8.17 14.16
C PHE A 16 6.72 -8.75 12.88
N LEU A 17 7.11 -7.88 11.91
CA LEU A 17 7.83 -8.17 10.64
C LEU A 17 8.73 -9.43 10.74
N PRO A 18 8.68 -10.40 9.79
CA PRO A 18 9.43 -10.28 8.53
C PRO A 18 8.95 -11.15 7.32
N HIS A 19 9.04 -10.65 6.09
CA HIS A 19 9.70 -11.32 4.94
C HIS A 19 9.75 -10.44 3.68
N TRP A 20 9.96 -9.13 3.83
CA TRP A 20 10.36 -8.33 2.66
C TRP A 20 11.82 -8.70 2.31
N SER A 21 12.03 -9.87 1.71
CA SER A 21 13.32 -10.37 1.22
C SER A 21 13.38 -10.47 -0.30
N HIS A 22 12.29 -10.16 -1.00
CA HIS A 22 12.24 -10.25 -2.46
C HIS A 22 11.45 -9.09 -3.08
N ILE A 23 11.96 -7.85 -2.94
CA ILE A 23 11.91 -7.00 -4.13
C ILE A 23 13.14 -7.40 -4.94
N PRO A 24 13.00 -7.83 -6.19
CA PRO A 24 14.05 -7.52 -7.13
C PRO A 24 14.05 -5.99 -7.30
N LEU A 25 14.97 -5.29 -6.62
CA LEU A 25 15.46 -4.01 -7.14
C LEU A 25 16.16 -4.31 -8.48
N LYS A 26 15.36 -4.53 -9.52
CA LYS A 26 15.76 -4.30 -10.90
C LYS A 26 14.95 -3.12 -11.38
N THR A 27 15.26 -1.96 -10.80
CA THR A 27 15.10 -0.69 -11.50
C THR A 27 16.09 -0.67 -12.65
N ASN A 28 15.75 -1.33 -13.77
CA ASN A 28 16.25 -0.87 -15.05
C ASN A 28 15.45 0.40 -15.37
N MET A 29 15.95 1.54 -14.89
CA MET A 29 15.62 2.83 -15.48
C MET A 29 16.22 2.87 -16.89
N SER A 30 15.58 2.22 -17.86
CA SER A 30 15.87 2.40 -19.29
C SER A 30 14.67 1.90 -20.11
N ASP A 31 14.11 2.82 -20.89
CA ASP A 31 13.13 2.66 -21.97
C ASP A 31 11.73 2.09 -21.67
N THR A 32 10.78 3.02 -21.57
CA THR A 32 9.71 3.23 -22.56
C THR A 32 9.63 2.22 -23.72
N SER A 33 9.20 0.99 -23.46
CA SER A 33 8.27 0.21 -24.30
C SER A 33 8.16 -1.20 -23.73
N GLY A 34 7.34 -1.38 -22.70
CA GLY A 34 6.93 -2.72 -22.29
C GLY A 34 6.04 -3.35 -23.36
N PRO A 35 6.14 -4.67 -23.62
CA PRO A 35 5.24 -5.36 -24.54
C PRO A 35 3.77 -5.16 -24.12
N PRO A 36 2.83 -5.02 -25.07
CA PRO A 36 1.41 -4.84 -24.78
C PRO A 36 0.85 -6.14 -24.19
N GLY A 37 0.98 -6.32 -22.88
CA GLY A 37 0.56 -7.54 -22.19
C GLY A 37 1.17 -7.77 -20.81
N ALA A 38 2.20 -7.02 -20.40
CA ALA A 38 2.59 -7.01 -18.99
C ALA A 38 1.48 -6.29 -18.20
N PRO A 39 0.90 -6.90 -17.15
CA PRO A 39 -0.02 -6.17 -16.29
C PRO A 39 0.77 -4.99 -15.72
N ALA A 40 0.34 -3.77 -16.05
CA ALA A 40 0.92 -2.56 -15.48
C ALA A 40 1.02 -2.78 -13.97
N SER A 41 2.20 -2.52 -13.39
CA SER A 41 2.35 -2.62 -11.95
C SER A 41 1.21 -1.82 -11.30
N PRO A 42 0.51 -2.38 -10.28
CA PRO A 42 -0.62 -1.71 -9.70
C PRO A 42 -0.24 -0.29 -9.31
N VAL A 43 -1.01 0.70 -9.77
CA VAL A 43 -0.71 2.14 -9.60
C VAL A 43 -0.38 2.48 -8.14
N TRP A 44 -1.05 1.81 -7.20
CA TRP A 44 -0.81 1.95 -5.76
C TRP A 44 0.63 1.63 -5.33
N ARG A 45 1.33 0.68 -5.97
CA ARG A 45 2.71 0.32 -5.62
C ARG A 45 3.68 1.45 -5.96
N GLY A 46 3.48 2.09 -7.12
CA GLY A 46 4.29 3.24 -7.53
C GLY A 46 4.09 4.42 -6.56
N LEU A 47 2.85 4.69 -6.18
CA LEU A 47 2.52 5.76 -5.23
C LEU A 47 3.02 5.47 -3.82
N TYR A 48 2.93 4.22 -3.37
CA TYR A 48 3.51 3.77 -2.10
C TYR A 48 5.02 4.00 -2.05
N VAL A 49 5.75 3.55 -3.08
CA VAL A 49 7.20 3.77 -3.18
C VAL A 49 7.53 5.26 -3.23
N ALA A 50 6.76 6.05 -4.00
CA ALA A 50 6.95 7.50 -4.06
C ALA A 50 6.77 8.16 -2.68
N ALA A 51 5.82 7.70 -1.87
CA ALA A 51 5.63 8.20 -0.51
C ALA A 51 6.78 7.82 0.43
N LEU A 52 7.29 6.59 0.37
CA LEU A 52 8.42 6.15 1.21
C LEU A 52 9.73 6.89 0.94
N PHE A 53 9.95 7.30 -0.32
CA PHE A 53 11.18 7.96 -0.75
C PHE A 53 11.02 9.45 -1.02
N GLU A 54 9.89 10.05 -0.63
CA GLU A 54 9.71 11.51 -0.69
C GLU A 54 10.66 12.16 0.32
N LYS A 55 11.45 13.13 -0.15
CA LYS A 55 12.45 13.84 0.65
C LYS A 55 11.99 15.22 1.07
N ASP A 56 11.04 15.78 0.33
CA ASP A 56 10.48 17.09 0.65
C ASP A 56 9.38 16.93 1.70
N GLU A 57 9.65 17.40 2.91
CA GLU A 57 8.71 17.31 4.04
C GLU A 57 7.36 17.99 3.74
N GLN A 58 7.36 19.05 2.92
CA GLN A 58 6.13 19.76 2.55
C GLN A 58 5.26 18.93 1.59
N ARG A 59 5.87 18.02 0.84
CA ARG A 59 5.20 17.14 -0.12
C ARG A 59 4.88 15.77 0.45
N MET A 60 5.62 15.34 1.48
CA MET A 60 5.50 14.02 2.11
C MET A 60 4.06 13.73 2.53
N VAL A 61 3.38 14.64 3.23
CA VAL A 61 1.97 14.45 3.65
C VAL A 61 1.05 14.24 2.45
N GLY A 62 1.24 15.01 1.38
CA GLY A 62 0.48 14.87 0.14
C GLY A 62 0.71 13.51 -0.54
N ARG A 63 1.97 13.04 -0.59
CA ARG A 63 2.32 11.73 -1.14
C ARG A 63 1.73 10.57 -0.34
N ILE A 64 1.75 10.67 0.99
CA ILE A 64 1.12 9.68 1.88
C ILE A 64 -0.39 9.62 1.60
N ALA A 65 -1.07 10.76 1.48
CA ALA A 65 -2.51 10.81 1.19
C ALA A 65 -2.85 10.22 -0.19
N GLU A 66 -2.04 10.51 -1.21
CA GLU A 66 -2.17 9.96 -2.56
C GLU A 66 -2.03 8.43 -2.55
N ALA A 67 -1.00 7.92 -1.89
CA ALA A 67 -0.75 6.49 -1.75
C ALA A 67 -1.86 5.77 -0.98
N LYS A 68 -2.31 6.31 0.16
CA LYS A 68 -3.44 5.76 0.93
C LYS A 68 -4.72 5.70 0.09
N SER A 69 -5.00 6.74 -0.68
CA SER A 69 -6.19 6.79 -1.55
C SER A 69 -6.15 5.69 -2.60
N ALA A 70 -5.01 5.49 -3.25
CA ALA A 70 -4.82 4.42 -4.24
C ALA A 70 -4.95 3.02 -3.62
N LEU A 71 -4.44 2.81 -2.40
CA LEU A 71 -4.62 1.56 -1.66
C LEU A 71 -6.10 1.29 -1.32
N VAL A 72 -6.88 2.31 -0.92
CA VAL A 72 -8.33 2.16 -0.68
C VAL A 72 -9.06 1.74 -1.96
N VAL A 73 -8.74 2.37 -3.09
CA VAL A 73 -9.33 2.01 -4.39
C VAL A 73 -9.02 0.56 -4.72
N ARG A 74 -7.75 0.14 -4.60
CA ARG A 74 -7.37 -1.24 -4.88
C ARG A 74 -8.05 -2.23 -3.94
N ALA A 75 -8.09 -1.95 -2.64
CA ALA A 75 -8.76 -2.82 -1.67
C ALA A 75 -10.24 -3.06 -2.02
N ARG A 76 -10.93 -2.02 -2.51
CA ARG A 76 -12.32 -2.13 -2.98
C ARG A 76 -12.45 -3.00 -4.22
N GLU A 77 -11.55 -2.84 -5.20
CA GLU A 77 -11.52 -3.69 -6.40
C GLU A 77 -11.31 -5.16 -6.04
N LEU A 78 -10.35 -5.45 -5.14
CA LEU A 78 -10.08 -6.81 -4.68
C LEU A 78 -11.28 -7.41 -3.94
N PHE A 79 -12.01 -6.60 -3.17
CA PHE A 79 -13.22 -7.07 -2.49
C PHE A 79 -14.37 -7.42 -3.45
N GLN A 80 -14.43 -6.76 -4.61
CA GLN A 80 -15.44 -7.02 -5.64
C GLN A 80 -15.06 -8.18 -6.56
N THR A 81 -13.78 -8.55 -6.59
CA THR A 81 -13.27 -9.62 -7.44
C THR A 81 -13.29 -10.94 -6.66
N PRO A 82 -13.95 -12.00 -7.16
CA PRO A 82 -14.07 -13.27 -6.44
C PRO A 82 -12.79 -14.13 -6.48
N GLU A 83 -11.71 -13.62 -7.06
CA GLU A 83 -10.43 -14.32 -7.20
C GLU A 83 -9.61 -14.27 -5.91
N ASP A 84 -8.79 -15.30 -5.72
CA ASP A 84 -7.91 -15.42 -4.56
C ASP A 84 -6.72 -14.45 -4.67
N HIS A 85 -6.90 -13.26 -4.11
CA HIS A 85 -5.87 -12.22 -4.04
C HIS A 85 -5.25 -12.09 -2.65
N LEU A 86 -5.18 -13.17 -1.85
CA LEU A 86 -4.71 -13.11 -0.46
C LEU A 86 -3.32 -12.45 -0.32
N GLN A 87 -2.40 -12.71 -1.25
CA GLN A 87 -1.08 -12.07 -1.22
C GLN A 87 -1.15 -10.55 -1.45
N GLU A 88 -1.97 -10.09 -2.40
CA GLU A 88 -2.11 -8.66 -2.66
C GLU A 88 -2.84 -7.95 -1.51
N GLN A 89 -3.84 -8.61 -0.91
CA GLN A 89 -4.53 -8.10 0.28
C GLN A 89 -3.56 -7.90 1.44
N SER A 90 -2.70 -8.89 1.74
CA SER A 90 -1.67 -8.75 2.76
C SER A 90 -0.70 -7.59 2.47
N ALA A 91 -0.26 -7.46 1.21
CA ALA A 91 0.64 -6.38 0.83
C ALA A 91 0.00 -4.98 0.95
N ILE A 92 -1.30 -4.87 0.72
CA ILE A 92 -2.07 -3.63 0.91
C ILE A 92 -2.17 -3.28 2.40
N ASP A 93 -2.46 -4.27 3.25
CA ASP A 93 -2.52 -4.07 4.70
C ASP A 93 -1.16 -3.63 5.27
N ASP A 94 -0.08 -4.27 4.84
CA ASP A 94 1.29 -3.90 5.21
C ASP A 94 1.63 -2.47 4.77
N ALA A 95 1.25 -2.11 3.53
CA ALA A 95 1.47 -0.77 3.01
C ALA A 95 0.68 0.30 3.78
N PHE A 96 -0.57 0.02 4.19
CA PHE A 96 -1.34 0.92 5.05
C PHE A 96 -0.66 1.16 6.39
N GLN A 97 -0.17 0.10 7.03
CA GLN A 97 0.54 0.22 8.31
C GLN A 97 1.83 1.03 8.17
N ALA A 98 2.64 0.76 7.14
CA ALA A 98 3.86 1.51 6.88
C ALA A 98 3.59 3.00 6.62
N LEU A 99 2.58 3.33 5.82
CA LEU A 99 2.19 4.72 5.56
C LEU A 99 1.65 5.44 6.80
N HIS A 100 0.95 4.73 7.68
CA HIS A 100 0.49 5.31 8.94
C HIS A 100 1.66 5.62 9.89
N ALA A 101 2.63 4.71 10.00
CA ALA A 101 3.83 4.95 10.78
C ALA A 101 4.65 6.13 10.22
N LEU A 102 4.77 6.23 8.88
CA LEU A 102 5.46 7.34 8.22
C LEU A 102 4.77 8.68 8.50
N GLU A 103 3.45 8.73 8.47
CA GLU A 103 2.65 9.93 8.79
C GLU A 103 2.88 10.38 10.24
N GLN A 104 2.86 9.45 11.21
CA GLN A 104 3.17 9.76 12.61
C GLN A 104 4.58 10.32 12.76
N CYS A 105 5.56 9.72 12.09
CA CYS A 105 6.93 10.23 12.09
C CYS A 105 7.02 11.66 11.54
N ALA A 106 6.32 11.94 10.43
CA ALA A 106 6.26 13.28 9.82
C ALA A 106 5.64 14.34 10.76
N GLU A 107 4.58 13.97 11.48
CA GLU A 107 3.96 14.84 12.48
C GLU A 107 4.93 15.12 13.65
N HIS A 108 5.66 14.12 14.11
CA HIS A 108 6.59 14.25 15.23
C HIS A 108 7.89 14.99 14.88
N THR A 109 8.40 14.90 13.63
CA THR A 109 9.57 15.68 13.20
C THR A 109 9.27 17.17 13.03
N CYS A 110 8.03 17.52 12.65
CA CYS A 110 7.58 18.91 12.58
C CYS A 110 7.54 19.61 13.95
N VAL A 111 7.26 18.87 15.04
CA VAL A 111 7.22 19.42 16.41
C VAL A 111 8.62 19.75 16.94
N ARG A 112 9.67 19.12 16.41
CA ARG A 112 11.05 19.24 16.93
C ARG A 112 11.87 20.39 16.34
N HIS A 113 11.39 21.03 15.27
CA HIS A 113 12.10 22.10 14.54
C HIS A 113 11.39 23.46 14.63
N ARG A 114 10.51 23.67 15.60
CA ARG A 114 9.80 24.94 15.82
C ARG A 114 10.35 25.71 17.00
#